data_AF-A0A069S884-F1
#
_entry.id   AF-A0A069S884-F1
#
_cell.length_a   1.000
_cell.length_b   1.000
_cell.length_c   1.000
_cell.angle_alpha   90.00
_cell.angle_beta   90.00
_cell.angle_gamma   90.00
#
_symmetry.space_group_name_H-M   'P 1'
#
loop_
_entity.id
_entity.type
_entity.pdbx_description
1 polymer ?
#
loop_
_entity_poly.entity_id
_entity_poly.type
_entity_poly.pdbx_seq_one_letter_code
_entity_poly.pdbx_strand_id
1 'polypeptide(L)'
;MATQEVPVKANLNIVLKSDTEQLEEVMVVAYGTAKKSAFTGSAATIKNEKIATRQTSNVTNALAGQVAGVQTTSNNGQPGKDAEVRIRGIGSISASNKPLYVVDGVPYDGEISAISTSDIESMTVLKDAASNALYGA
;
A
#
# COMPACT_ATOMS: atom_id res chain seq x y z
N MET A 1 -12.72 19.89 8.33
CA MET A 1 -13.32 21.24 8.25
C MET A 1 -13.60 21.67 9.67
N ALA A 2 -12.98 22.75 10.13
CA ALA A 2 -13.07 23.19 11.52
C ALA A 2 -14.37 23.96 11.71
N THR A 3 -15.16 23.57 12.70
CA THR A 3 -16.38 24.29 13.09
C THR A 3 -16.01 25.66 13.66
N GLN A 4 -16.62 26.71 13.13
CA GLN A 4 -16.45 28.09 13.60
C GLN A 4 -17.80 28.64 14.08
N GLU A 5 -17.91 28.90 15.39
CA GLU A 5 -19.05 29.59 15.97
C GLU A 5 -18.82 31.11 15.90
N VAL A 6 -19.80 31.84 15.37
CA VAL A 6 -19.73 33.31 15.23
C VAL A 6 -21.02 33.93 15.78
N PRO A 7 -20.94 34.94 16.65
CA PRO A 7 -22.11 35.61 17.19
C PRO A 7 -22.87 36.38 16.10
N VAL A 8 -24.21 36.30 16.14
CA VAL A 8 -25.10 36.93 15.15
C VAL A 8 -24.90 38.45 15.09
N LYS A 9 -24.66 38.97 13.88
CA LYS A 9 -24.63 40.40 13.54
C LYS A 9 -25.22 40.64 12.15
N ALA A 10 -25.76 41.84 11.91
CA ALA A 10 -26.17 42.26 10.58
C ALA A 10 -24.93 42.41 9.67
N ASN A 11 -24.95 41.77 8.50
CA ASN A 11 -23.84 41.66 7.52
C ASN A 11 -22.67 40.76 7.94
N LEU A 12 -22.95 39.47 8.22
CA LEU A 12 -21.91 38.48 8.50
C LEU A 12 -21.23 38.00 7.21
N ASN A 13 -19.90 38.13 7.13
CA ASN A 13 -19.10 37.51 6.07
C ASN A 13 -18.25 36.40 6.69
N ILE A 14 -18.58 35.14 6.38
CA ILE A 14 -17.91 33.96 6.94
C ILE A 14 -16.91 33.45 5.90
N VAL A 15 -15.61 33.66 6.16
CA VAL A 15 -14.53 33.07 5.36
C VAL A 15 -14.15 31.73 5.99
N LEU A 16 -14.51 30.64 5.32
CA LEU A 16 -14.16 29.28 5.76
C LEU A 16 -12.63 29.13 5.78
N LYS A 17 -12.08 28.79 6.94
CA LYS A 17 -10.69 28.33 7.02
C LYS A 17 -10.66 26.85 6.69
N SER A 18 -9.85 26.48 5.70
CA SER A 18 -9.57 25.08 5.39
C SER A 18 -8.86 24.47 6.58
N ASP A 19 -9.54 23.55 7.23
CA ASP A 19 -8.96 22.66 8.21
C ASP A 19 -8.12 21.64 7.46
N THR A 20 -6.81 21.85 7.55
CA THR A 20 -5.81 21.12 6.79
C THR A 20 -5.03 20.23 7.76
N GLU A 21 -5.73 19.53 8.65
CA GLU A 21 -5.17 18.33 9.28
C GLU A 21 -5.03 17.26 8.20
N GLN A 22 -3.95 17.36 7.41
CA GLN A 22 -3.50 16.23 6.62
C GLN A 22 -3.03 15.20 7.64
N LEU A 23 -3.85 14.16 7.86
CA LEU A 23 -3.44 12.99 8.60
C LEU A 23 -2.13 12.48 7.99
N GLU A 24 -1.05 12.57 8.76
CA GLU A 24 0.24 12.08 8.31
C GLU A 24 0.15 10.57 8.13
N GLU A 25 0.13 10.15 6.88
CA GLU A 25 0.03 8.74 6.55
C GLU A 25 1.37 8.08 6.89
N VAL A 26 1.33 7.18 7.88
CA VAL A 26 2.48 6.43 8.35
C VAL A 26 2.58 5.13 7.56
N MET A 27 3.79 4.82 7.11
CA MET A 27 4.10 3.65 6.29
C MET A 27 5.12 2.77 7.00
N VAL A 28 4.92 1.45 6.95
CA VAL A 28 5.87 0.48 7.53
C VAL A 28 7.01 0.22 6.55
N VAL A 29 8.24 0.32 7.05
CA VAL A 29 9.50 0.03 6.33
C VAL A 29 10.37 -0.89 7.20
N ALA A 30 11.44 -1.44 6.62
CA ALA A 30 12.28 -2.51 7.20
C ALA A 30 12.48 -2.53 8.71
N TYR A 31 12.82 -1.39 9.32
CA TYR A 31 13.13 -1.32 10.76
C TYR A 31 12.26 -0.31 11.52
N GLY A 32 11.11 0.10 10.96
CA GLY A 32 10.23 1.03 11.66
C GLY A 32 9.16 1.65 10.78
N THR A 33 8.63 2.77 11.24
CA THR A 33 7.59 3.52 10.55
C THR A 33 8.16 4.83 10.00
N ALA A 34 7.86 5.12 8.73
CA ALA A 34 8.24 6.35 8.07
C ALA A 34 7.00 7.14 7.68
N LYS A 35 7.03 8.46 7.84
CA LYS A 35 6.01 9.32 7.26
C LYS A 35 6.11 9.24 5.74
N LYS A 36 4.97 9.05 5.07
CA LYS A 36 4.91 9.01 3.60
C LYS A 36 5.52 10.26 2.96
N SER A 37 5.39 11.42 3.60
CA SER A 37 5.95 12.70 3.16
C SER A 37 7.48 12.80 3.28
N ALA A 38 8.09 12.02 4.17
CA ALA A 38 9.53 12.04 4.43
C ALA A 38 10.29 10.92 3.71
N PHE A 39 9.56 9.98 3.07
CA PHE A 39 10.17 8.87 2.37
C PHE A 39 10.64 9.31 0.97
N THR A 40 11.95 9.25 0.74
CA THR A 40 12.59 9.71 -0.50
C THR A 40 12.56 8.69 -1.64
N GLY A 41 12.18 7.44 -1.36
CA GLY A 41 12.04 6.39 -2.37
C GLY A 41 10.63 6.26 -2.93
N SER A 42 10.45 5.48 -4.01
CA SER A 42 9.11 5.15 -4.48
C SER A 42 8.51 4.01 -3.65
N ALA A 43 7.57 4.35 -2.78
CA ALA A 43 6.71 3.40 -2.11
C ALA A 43 5.24 3.75 -2.32
N ALA A 44 4.37 2.75 -2.22
CA ALA A 44 2.93 2.93 -2.24
C ALA A 44 2.30 2.13 -1.11
N THR A 45 1.49 2.82 -0.29
CA THR A 45 0.77 2.21 0.82
C THR A 45 -0.69 2.01 0.45
N ILE A 46 -1.22 0.86 0.83
CA ILE A 46 -2.62 0.47 0.66
C ILE A 46 -3.14 0.11 2.05
N LYS A 47 -4.22 0.76 2.46
CA LYS A 47 -4.90 0.47 3.74
C LYS A 47 -5.91 -0.66 3.56
N ASN A 48 -6.23 -1.34 4.66
CA ASN A 48 -7.21 -2.42 4.70
C ASN A 48 -8.53 -2.07 3.98
N GLU A 49 -9.06 -0.85 4.17
CA GLU A 49 -10.30 -0.38 3.52
C GLU A 49 -10.33 -0.63 2.00
N LYS A 50 -9.19 -0.45 1.32
CA LYS A 50 -9.06 -0.68 -0.13
C LYS A 50 -8.85 -2.14 -0.50
N ILE A 51 -8.36 -2.94 0.44
CA ILE A 51 -8.16 -4.39 0.29
C ILE A 51 -9.49 -5.10 0.55
N ALA A 52 -10.17 -4.78 1.65
CA ALA A 52 -11.45 -5.33 2.08
C ALA A 52 -12.61 -5.02 1.12
N THR A 53 -12.55 -3.89 0.41
CA THR A 53 -13.54 -3.56 -0.63
C THR A 53 -13.49 -4.49 -1.84
N ARG A 54 -12.41 -5.28 -2.00
CA ARG A 54 -12.31 -6.32 -3.01
C ARG A 54 -12.62 -7.68 -2.42
N GLN A 55 -13.68 -8.30 -2.93
CA GLN A 55 -14.03 -9.70 -2.67
C GLN A 55 -13.10 -10.63 -3.46
N THR A 56 -11.79 -10.56 -3.20
CA THR A 56 -10.80 -11.45 -3.81
C THR A 56 -10.34 -12.47 -2.79
N SER A 57 -10.28 -13.74 -3.20
CA SER A 57 -9.83 -14.85 -2.34
C SER A 57 -8.34 -14.82 -2.02
N ASN A 58 -7.57 -13.92 -2.64
CA ASN A 58 -6.14 -13.77 -2.44
C ASN A 58 -5.74 -12.30 -2.41
N VAL A 59 -4.76 -11.99 -1.57
CA VAL A 59 -4.24 -10.64 -1.36
C VAL A 59 -3.58 -10.11 -2.64
N THR A 60 -2.90 -10.96 -3.40
CA THR A 60 -2.21 -10.57 -4.63
C THR A 60 -3.15 -9.99 -5.68
N ASN A 61 -4.35 -10.54 -5.85
CA ASN A 61 -5.30 -9.97 -6.82
C ASN A 61 -5.90 -8.66 -6.32
N ALA A 62 -5.99 -8.44 -4.99
CA ALA A 62 -6.47 -7.17 -4.45
C ALA A 62 -5.53 -6.00 -4.84
N LEU A 63 -4.23 -6.27 -4.97
CA LEU A 63 -3.20 -5.30 -5.36
C LEU A 63 -3.28 -4.85 -6.82
N ALA A 64 -3.94 -5.64 -7.67
CA ALA A 64 -4.11 -5.36 -9.08
C ALA A 64 -4.73 -3.97 -9.30
N GLY A 65 -3.96 -3.05 -9.89
CA GLY A 65 -4.42 -1.70 -10.18
C GLY A 65 -4.63 -0.79 -8.96
N GLN A 66 -4.32 -1.23 -7.73
CA GLN A 66 -4.28 -0.34 -6.56
C GLN A 66 -2.99 0.47 -6.49
N VAL A 67 -1.90 -0.10 -7.01
CA VAL A 67 -0.58 0.54 -7.02
C VAL A 67 -0.08 0.66 -8.44
N ALA A 68 0.23 1.89 -8.85
CA ALA A 68 0.86 2.14 -10.13
C ALA A 68 2.20 1.40 -10.24
N GLY A 69 2.35 0.63 -11.32
CA GLY A 69 3.54 -0.16 -11.60
C GLY A 69 3.53 -1.57 -10.98
N VAL A 70 2.47 -1.97 -10.27
CA VAL A 70 2.27 -3.37 -9.86
C VAL A 70 1.38 -4.06 -10.88
N GLN A 71 1.89 -5.13 -11.47
CA GLN A 71 1.18 -6.00 -12.39
C GLN A 71 0.96 -7.35 -11.72
N THR A 72 -0.22 -7.90 -11.88
CA THR A 72 -0.58 -9.20 -11.31
C THR A 72 -1.16 -10.05 -12.42
N THR A 73 -0.54 -11.19 -12.70
CA THR A 73 -0.98 -12.13 -13.73
C THR A 73 -1.48 -13.39 -13.04
N SER A 74 -2.78 -13.60 -13.06
CA SER A 74 -3.37 -14.87 -12.62
C SER A 74 -3.32 -15.85 -13.78
N ASN A 75 -2.38 -16.79 -13.75
CA ASN A 75 -2.22 -17.77 -14.83
C ASN A 75 -3.42 -18.74 -14.94
N ASN A 76 -4.19 -18.87 -13.85
CA ASN A 76 -5.35 -19.75 -13.77
C ASN A 76 -6.39 -19.04 -12.90
N GLY A 77 -7.67 -19.05 -13.27
CA GLY A 77 -8.76 -18.43 -12.50
C GLY A 77 -9.14 -19.21 -11.23
N GLN A 78 -8.19 -19.95 -10.65
CA GLN A 78 -8.42 -20.86 -9.54
C GLN A 78 -8.32 -20.09 -8.22
N PRO A 79 -9.39 -20.07 -7.40
CA PRO A 79 -9.34 -19.49 -6.06
C PRO A 79 -8.28 -20.15 -5.19
N GLY A 80 -7.58 -19.36 -4.37
CA GLY A 80 -6.56 -19.85 -3.43
C GLY A 80 -5.16 -20.00 -4.01
N LYS A 81 -4.96 -19.87 -5.33
CA LYS A 81 -3.63 -19.78 -5.92
C LYS A 81 -3.14 -18.33 -6.03
N ASP A 82 -1.84 -18.16 -5.79
CA ASP A 82 -1.17 -16.87 -5.91
C ASP A 82 -1.12 -16.43 -7.36
N ALA A 83 -1.42 -15.14 -7.59
CA ALA A 83 -1.15 -14.51 -8.87
C ALA A 83 0.33 -14.14 -8.95
N GLU A 84 0.91 -14.25 -10.14
CA GLU A 84 2.27 -13.81 -10.37
C GLU A 84 2.32 -12.27 -10.27
N VAL A 85 2.97 -11.75 -9.23
CA VAL A 85 3.13 -10.31 -9.03
C VAL A 85 4.45 -9.85 -9.64
N ARG A 86 4.42 -8.72 -10.36
CA ARG A 86 5.60 -8.04 -10.91
C ARG A 86 5.55 -6.56 -10.56
N ILE A 87 6.68 -6.04 -10.09
CA ILE A 87 6.81 -4.62 -9.70
C ILE A 87 7.72 -3.95 -10.72
N ARG A 88 7.19 -2.93 -11.43
CA ARG A 88 7.85 -2.19 -12.51
C ARG A 88 8.35 -3.06 -13.68
N GLY A 89 7.65 -4.16 -13.97
CA GLY A 89 7.90 -5.00 -15.14
C GLY A 89 8.91 -6.11 -14.89
N ILE A 90 9.62 -6.51 -15.95
CA ILE A 90 10.57 -7.64 -15.95
C ILE A 90 11.96 -7.09 -15.59
N GLY A 91 12.41 -7.36 -14.36
CA GLY A 91 13.71 -6.91 -13.86
C GLY A 91 14.89 -7.78 -14.30
N SER A 92 14.64 -9.03 -14.69
CA SER A 92 15.66 -9.95 -15.19
C SER A 92 15.11 -10.89 -16.25
N ILE A 93 15.97 -11.26 -17.20
CA ILE A 93 15.68 -12.23 -18.26
C ILE A 93 15.97 -13.67 -17.78
N SER A 94 16.90 -13.85 -16.83
CA SER A 94 17.31 -15.17 -16.33
C SER A 94 17.07 -15.41 -14.85
N ALA A 95 16.88 -14.37 -14.04
CA ALA A 95 16.61 -14.52 -12.61
C ALA A 95 15.09 -14.56 -12.33
N SER A 96 14.71 -15.11 -11.18
CA SER A 96 13.33 -15.07 -10.70
C SER A 96 12.91 -13.61 -10.50
N ASN A 97 11.80 -13.22 -11.12
CA ASN A 97 11.23 -11.86 -11.00
C ASN A 97 10.12 -11.78 -9.95
N LYS A 98 10.01 -12.79 -9.07
CA LYS A 98 9.05 -12.77 -7.97
C LYS A 98 9.50 -11.73 -6.93
N PRO A 99 8.58 -10.89 -6.43
CA PRO A 99 8.90 -9.95 -5.36
C PRO A 99 9.16 -10.70 -4.05
N LEU A 100 9.97 -10.10 -3.19
CA LEU A 100 10.13 -10.54 -1.81
C LEU A 100 8.92 -10.08 -0.99
N TYR A 101 8.23 -11.01 -0.33
CA TYR A 101 7.18 -10.68 0.63
C TYR A 101 7.78 -10.59 2.03
N VAL A 102 7.38 -9.57 2.76
CA VAL A 102 7.78 -9.37 4.16
C VAL A 102 6.51 -9.21 4.99
N VAL A 103 6.35 -10.07 5.97
CA VAL A 103 5.21 -10.08 6.89
C VAL A 103 5.74 -9.75 8.28
N ASP A 104 5.24 -8.68 8.89
CA ASP A 104 5.67 -8.20 10.22
C ASP A 104 7.21 -8.06 10.38
N GLY A 105 7.89 -7.65 9.31
CA GLY A 105 9.35 -7.44 9.28
C GLY A 105 10.18 -8.69 8.97
N VAL A 106 9.55 -9.86 8.80
CA VAL A 106 10.24 -11.11 8.47
C VAL A 106 9.97 -11.52 7.02
N PRO A 107 11.01 -11.86 6.23
CA PRO A 107 10.82 -12.44 4.90
C PRO A 107 9.94 -13.68 4.94
N TYR A 108 8.97 -13.75 4.03
CA TYR A 108 8.01 -14.84 3.93
C TYR A 108 8.07 -15.46 2.54
N ASP A 109 8.50 -16.73 2.48
CA ASP A 109 8.62 -17.50 1.24
C ASP A 109 7.39 -18.38 0.94
N GLY A 110 6.37 -18.35 1.80
CA GLY A 110 5.15 -19.14 1.64
C GLY A 110 4.14 -18.54 0.66
N GLU A 111 3.02 -19.24 0.46
CA GLU A 111 1.91 -18.71 -0.35
C GLU A 111 1.24 -17.54 0.40
N ILE A 112 1.17 -16.38 -0.23
CA ILE A 112 0.57 -15.18 0.37
C ILE A 112 -0.96 -15.26 0.36
N SER A 113 -1.54 -16.10 -0.50
CA SER A 113 -2.96 -16.48 -0.47
C SER A 113 -3.40 -17.17 0.82
N ALA A 114 -2.46 -17.72 1.61
CA ALA A 114 -2.77 -18.32 2.90
C ALA A 114 -3.07 -17.28 3.99
N ILE A 115 -2.71 -16.02 3.77
CA ILE A 115 -2.97 -14.92 4.70
C ILE A 115 -4.36 -14.35 4.40
N SER A 116 -5.20 -14.29 5.43
CA SER A 116 -6.53 -13.67 5.32
C SER A 116 -6.40 -12.17 5.04
N THR A 117 -7.19 -11.66 4.11
CA THR A 117 -7.25 -10.21 3.84
C THR A 117 -7.78 -9.41 5.03
N SER A 118 -8.56 -10.04 5.94
CA SER A 118 -9.05 -9.41 7.17
C SER A 118 -7.94 -9.04 8.14
N ASP A 119 -6.82 -9.77 8.09
CA ASP A 119 -5.74 -9.68 9.07
C ASP A 119 -4.67 -8.67 8.63
N ILE A 120 -4.86 -8.05 7.47
CA ILE A 120 -3.95 -7.07 6.89
C ILE A 120 -4.42 -5.67 7.27
N GLU A 121 -3.70 -5.01 8.16
CA GLU A 121 -3.93 -3.61 8.49
C GLU A 121 -3.51 -2.67 7.35
N SER A 122 -2.30 -2.86 6.86
CA SER A 122 -1.76 -2.08 5.75
C SER A 122 -0.75 -2.90 4.95
N MET A 123 -0.64 -2.58 3.66
CA MET A 123 0.38 -3.14 2.79
C MET A 123 1.21 -2.00 2.19
N THR A 124 2.52 -2.14 2.27
CA THR A 124 3.47 -1.21 1.67
C THR A 124 4.23 -1.90 0.55
N VAL A 125 4.14 -1.33 -0.65
CA VAL A 125 4.88 -1.80 -1.82
C VAL A 125 6.07 -0.88 -2.05
N LEU A 126 7.28 -1.42 -1.86
CA LEU A 126 8.53 -0.74 -2.19
C LEU A 126 8.87 -1.00 -3.66
N LYS A 127 9.02 0.06 -4.46
CA LYS A 127 9.19 -0.03 -5.93
C LYS A 127 10.57 0.36 -6.45
N ASP A 128 11.42 0.95 -5.60
CA ASP A 128 12.76 1.40 -5.96
C ASP A 128 13.85 0.60 -5.25
N ALA A 129 15.01 0.51 -5.91
CA ALA A 129 16.20 -0.16 -5.39
C ALA A 129 16.70 0.47 -4.07
N ALA A 130 16.61 1.81 -3.92
CA ALA A 130 16.99 2.50 -2.69
C ALA A 130 16.13 2.09 -1.48
N SER A 131 14.88 1.72 -1.73
CA SER A 131 13.94 1.22 -0.71
C SER A 131 14.14 -0.27 -0.42
N ASN A 132 14.54 -1.05 -1.43
CA ASN A 132 14.78 -2.49 -1.31
C ASN A 132 16.17 -2.83 -0.74
N ALA A 133 17.14 -1.93 -0.84
CA ALA A 133 18.50 -2.11 -0.31
C ALA A 133 18.54 -2.44 1.19
N LEU A 134 17.51 -2.02 1.95
CA LEU A 134 17.35 -2.36 3.36
C LEU A 134 17.09 -3.85 3.63
N TYR A 135 16.51 -4.56 2.65
CA TYR A 135 16.23 -5.99 2.68
C TYR A 135 17.23 -6.83 1.85
N GLY A 136 18.11 -6.18 1.09
CA GLY A 136 19.22 -6.84 0.40
C GLY A 136 18.85 -7.68 -0.84
N ALA A 137 17.75 -7.33 -1.52
CA ALA A 137 17.26 -8.02 -2.71
C ALA A 137 17.46 -7.24 -4.02
#